data_AF-A0AB33ETI6-F1
#
_entry.id   AF-A0AB33ETI6-F1
#
_cell.length_a   1.000
_cell.length_b   1.000
_cell.length_c   1.000
_cell.angle_alpha   90.00
_cell.angle_beta   90.00
_cell.angle_gamma   90.00
#
_symmetry.space_group_name_H-M   'P 1'
#
loop_
_entity.id
_entity.type
_entity.pdbx_description
1 polymer ?
#
loop_
_entity_poly.entity_id
_entity_poly.type
_entity_poly.pdbx_seq_one_letter_code
_entity_poly.pdbx_strand_id
1 'polypeptide(L)'
;MSFARVRALVVVGLLAVIALVIVVVAVVRDTQSNAGTAGGCPDGWQLVDLRLREQKDVKLNVYNATDEAGRAGLVADDFRNRKFQVKKVGNEKKAFDGVAMLRYGPKGVGSAHLLRAYFLNEAERKFDPNRKDDSVDVVLGNGFQQLATTTEVNQSLGDLGAPEAPPETCPMPVDK
;
A
#
# COMPACT_ATOMS: atom_id res chain seq x y z
N MET A 1 -4.07 -52.75 -34.40
CA MET A 1 -4.72 -51.67 -33.64
C MET A 1 -5.71 -50.96 -34.56
N SER A 2 -6.99 -50.86 -34.19
CA SER A 2 -8.02 -50.26 -35.06
C SER A 2 -7.71 -48.78 -35.32
N PHE A 3 -7.81 -48.33 -36.58
CA PHE A 3 -7.58 -46.95 -37.02
C PHE A 3 -8.32 -45.90 -36.16
N ALA A 4 -9.42 -46.28 -35.52
CA ALA A 4 -10.16 -45.44 -34.58
C ALA A 4 -9.37 -45.10 -33.29
N ARG A 5 -8.59 -46.05 -32.75
CA ARG A 5 -7.77 -45.83 -31.54
C ARG A 5 -6.57 -44.93 -31.81
N VAL A 6 -5.95 -45.07 -32.99
CA VAL A 6 -4.83 -44.21 -33.41
C VAL A 6 -5.31 -42.76 -33.61
N ARG A 7 -6.45 -42.55 -34.27
CA ARG A 7 -7.05 -41.22 -34.44
C ARG A 7 -7.43 -40.58 -33.10
N ALA A 8 -8.00 -41.35 -32.17
CA ALA A 8 -8.33 -40.84 -30.83
C ALA A 8 -7.08 -40.40 -30.05
N LEU A 9 -6.00 -41.18 -30.09
CA LEU A 9 -4.74 -40.82 -29.42
C LEU A 9 -4.08 -39.58 -30.03
N VAL A 10 -4.16 -39.41 -31.36
CA VAL A 10 -3.65 -38.21 -32.04
C VAL A 10 -4.44 -36.97 -31.62
N VAL A 11 -5.77 -37.05 -31.54
CA VAL A 11 -6.61 -35.92 -31.12
C VAL A 11 -6.35 -35.57 -29.65
N VAL A 12 -6.26 -36.56 -28.77
CA VAL A 12 -5.96 -36.33 -27.34
C VAL A 12 -4.56 -35.73 -27.17
N GLY A 13 -3.56 -36.23 -27.91
CA GLY A 13 -2.21 -35.67 -27.90
C GLY A 13 -2.18 -34.22 -28.38
N LEU A 14 -2.89 -33.90 -29.46
CA LEU A 14 -3.00 -32.53 -29.96
C LEU A 14 -3.67 -31.60 -28.93
N LEU A 15 -4.75 -32.03 -28.30
CA LEU A 15 -5.44 -31.25 -27.26
C LEU A 15 -4.55 -31.01 -26.04
N ALA A 16 -3.75 -32.01 -25.63
CA ALA A 16 -2.80 -31.86 -24.53
C ALA A 16 -1.70 -30.83 -24.87
N VAL A 17 -1.18 -30.84 -26.10
CA VAL A 17 -0.19 -29.85 -26.55
C VAL A 17 -0.82 -28.44 -26.59
N ILE A 18 -2.03 -28.30 -27.11
CA ILE A 18 -2.74 -27.01 -27.14
C ILE A 18 -2.96 -26.48 -25.72
N ALA A 19 -3.41 -27.33 -24.79
CA ALA A 19 -3.60 -26.95 -23.40
C ALA A 19 -2.28 -26.49 -22.76
N LEU A 20 -1.16 -27.19 -23.02
CA LEU A 20 0.15 -26.83 -22.50
C LEU A 20 0.62 -25.48 -23.06
N VAL A 21 0.42 -25.22 -24.35
CA VAL A 21 0.73 -23.93 -24.98
C VAL A 21 -0.09 -22.81 -24.36
N ILE A 22 -1.39 -23.02 -24.13
CA ILE A 22 -2.27 -22.03 -23.48
C ILE A 22 -1.77 -21.73 -22.06
N VAL A 23 -1.42 -22.75 -21.28
CA VAL A 23 -0.88 -22.56 -19.92
C VAL A 23 0.43 -21.77 -19.95
N VAL A 24 1.36 -22.11 -20.83
CA VAL A 24 2.64 -21.39 -20.96
C VAL A 24 2.42 -19.94 -21.37
N VAL A 25 1.55 -19.69 -22.37
CA VAL A 25 1.25 -18.32 -22.81
C VAL A 25 0.55 -17.53 -21.71
N ALA A 26 -0.37 -18.14 -20.97
CA ALA A 26 -1.04 -17.49 -19.84
C ALA A 26 -0.04 -17.12 -18.74
N VAL A 27 0.90 -18.01 -18.39
CA VAL A 27 1.95 -17.73 -17.40
C VAL A 27 2.91 -16.63 -17.87
N VAL A 28 3.32 -16.63 -19.14
CA VAL A 28 4.23 -15.60 -19.68
C VAL A 28 3.54 -14.24 -19.84
N ARG A 29 2.25 -14.23 -20.20
CA ARG A 29 1.47 -13.00 -20.36
C ARG A 29 0.86 -12.50 -19.06
N ASP A 30 1.04 -13.20 -17.94
CA ASP A 30 0.58 -12.73 -16.65
C ASP A 30 1.38 -11.50 -16.23
N THR A 31 0.85 -10.33 -16.59
CA THR A 31 1.40 -9.01 -16.29
C THR A 31 1.49 -8.72 -14.81
N GLN A 32 0.82 -9.51 -13.95
CA GLN A 32 0.98 -9.39 -12.49
C GLN A 32 2.38 -9.81 -12.04
N SER A 33 3.07 -10.68 -12.80
CA SER A 33 4.43 -11.12 -12.46
C SER A 33 5.49 -10.03 -12.62
N ASN A 34 5.20 -8.96 -13.37
CA ASN A 34 6.13 -7.86 -13.63
C ASN A 34 5.88 -6.63 -12.74
N ALA A 35 4.84 -6.65 -11.91
CA ALA A 35 4.57 -5.64 -10.89
C ALA A 35 5.61 -5.76 -9.75
N GLY A 36 6.84 -5.33 -10.00
CA GLY A 36 7.94 -5.41 -9.04
C GLY A 36 9.36 -5.47 -9.63
N THR A 37 9.51 -5.44 -10.95
CA THR A 37 10.85 -5.42 -11.57
C THR A 37 11.32 -3.98 -11.77
N ALA A 38 12.37 -3.58 -11.04
CA ALA A 38 13.03 -2.28 -11.20
C ALA A 38 13.72 -2.10 -12.59
N GLY A 39 13.65 -3.10 -13.48
CA GLY A 39 14.26 -3.08 -14.80
C GLY A 39 13.63 -2.11 -15.80
N GLY A 40 12.48 -1.51 -15.46
CA GLY A 40 11.83 -0.46 -16.26
C GLY A 40 11.96 0.95 -15.66
N CYS A 41 12.74 1.13 -14.60
CA CYS A 41 12.85 2.41 -13.92
C CYS A 41 13.78 3.37 -14.68
N PRO A 42 13.31 4.58 -15.08
CA PRO A 42 14.19 5.59 -15.67
C PRO A 42 15.32 6.00 -14.71
N ASP A 43 16.50 6.27 -15.25
CA ASP A 43 17.64 6.74 -14.46
C ASP A 43 17.29 8.02 -13.67
N GLY A 44 17.61 8.03 -12.38
CA GLY A 44 17.36 9.16 -11.48
C GLY A 44 16.05 9.10 -10.70
N TRP A 45 15.15 8.15 -10.99
CA TRP A 45 13.94 7.95 -10.20
C TRP A 45 14.23 7.26 -8.87
N GLN A 46 13.57 7.71 -7.82
CA GLN A 46 13.79 7.18 -6.48
C GLN A 46 13.00 5.89 -6.25
N LEU A 47 13.64 4.89 -5.64
CA LEU A 47 12.97 3.65 -5.27
C LEU A 47 12.10 3.85 -4.02
N VAL A 48 10.86 3.37 -4.08
CA VAL A 48 9.85 3.48 -3.01
C VAL A 48 9.36 2.12 -2.55
N ASP A 49 9.11 1.98 -1.24
CA ASP A 49 8.58 0.76 -0.65
C ASP A 49 7.06 0.75 -0.68
N LEU A 50 6.51 -0.03 -1.60
CA LEU A 50 5.07 -0.23 -1.76
C LEU A 50 4.53 -1.39 -0.89
N ARG A 51 5.36 -2.07 -0.11
CA ARG A 51 4.88 -3.22 0.69
C ARG A 51 3.91 -2.76 1.77
N LEU A 52 2.73 -3.38 1.80
CA LEU A 52 1.79 -3.25 2.91
C LEU A 52 2.35 -3.98 4.13
N ARG A 53 2.82 -3.22 5.11
CA ARG A 53 3.29 -3.74 6.39
C ARG A 53 2.12 -4.09 7.31
N GLU A 54 2.32 -5.05 8.20
CA GLU A 54 1.40 -5.28 9.30
C GLU A 54 1.40 -4.09 10.26
N GLN A 55 0.29 -3.87 10.99
CA GLN A 55 0.14 -2.72 11.89
C GLN A 55 1.31 -2.62 12.88
N LYS A 56 1.75 -3.77 13.41
CA LYS A 56 2.85 -3.86 14.37
C LYS A 56 4.20 -3.40 13.83
N ASP A 57 4.39 -3.35 12.52
CA ASP A 57 5.65 -2.94 11.88
C ASP A 57 5.58 -1.50 11.35
N VAL A 58 4.42 -0.85 11.46
CA VAL A 58 4.24 0.54 11.04
C VAL A 58 4.60 1.52 12.17
N LYS A 59 5.55 2.40 11.89
CA LYS A 59 6.00 3.46 12.79
C LYS A 59 5.25 4.77 12.50
N LEU A 60 4.69 5.35 13.55
CA LEU A 60 3.84 6.54 13.44
C LEU A 60 4.40 7.69 14.28
N ASN A 61 4.22 8.91 13.80
CA ASN A 61 4.25 10.10 14.64
C ASN A 61 2.88 10.79 14.53
N VAL A 62 2.22 11.09 15.65
CA VAL A 62 0.90 11.71 15.65
C VAL A 62 1.04 13.18 16.04
N TYR A 63 0.58 14.08 15.18
CA TYR A 63 0.64 15.52 15.39
C TYR A 63 -0.76 16.11 15.44
N ASN A 64 -0.98 16.99 16.40
CA ASN A 64 -2.22 17.74 16.51
C ASN A 64 -2.12 19.03 15.68
N ALA A 65 -2.94 19.17 14.65
CA ALA A 65 -3.15 20.42 13.94
C ALA A 65 -4.60 20.91 14.08
N THR A 66 -5.26 20.54 15.18
CA THR A 66 -6.61 21.00 15.51
C THR A 66 -6.59 22.08 16.59
N ASP A 67 -7.74 22.75 16.78
CA ASP A 67 -7.93 23.73 17.84
C ASP A 67 -8.16 23.08 19.23
N GLU A 68 -8.33 21.76 19.27
CA GLU A 68 -8.57 21.01 20.50
C GLU A 68 -7.28 20.45 21.12
N ALA A 69 -7.03 20.76 22.39
CA ALA A 69 -5.89 20.22 23.09
C ALA A 69 -6.02 18.70 23.37
N GLY A 70 -4.91 17.97 23.26
CA GLY A 70 -4.83 16.56 23.66
C GLY A 70 -5.32 15.55 22.62
N ARG A 71 -5.90 15.99 21.49
CA ARG A 71 -6.43 15.11 20.44
C ARG A 71 -5.39 14.14 19.87
N ALA A 72 -4.17 14.58 19.63
CA ALA A 72 -3.09 13.69 19.17
C ALA A 72 -2.71 12.61 20.21
N GLY A 73 -2.86 12.88 21.50
CA GLY A 73 -2.63 11.89 22.55
C GLY A 73 -3.67 10.77 22.50
N LEU A 74 -4.95 11.13 22.43
CA LEU A 74 -6.07 10.18 22.34
C LEU A 74 -5.94 9.29 21.10
N VAL A 75 -5.72 9.89 19.93
CA VAL A 75 -5.58 9.13 18.69
C VAL A 75 -4.30 8.27 18.68
N ALA A 76 -3.23 8.73 19.32
CA ALA A 76 -2.03 7.91 19.50
C ALA A 76 -2.33 6.66 20.35
N ASP A 77 -3.15 6.77 21.40
CA ASP A 77 -3.56 5.61 22.19
C ASP A 77 -4.44 4.65 21.38
N ASP A 78 -5.35 5.16 20.55
CA ASP A 78 -6.13 4.32 19.62
C ASP A 78 -5.23 3.55 18.65
N PHE A 79 -4.21 4.20 18.09
CA PHE A 79 -3.23 3.53 17.24
C PHE A 79 -2.43 2.47 18.00
N ARG A 80 -2.00 2.74 19.24
CA ARG A 80 -1.31 1.75 20.08
C ARG A 80 -2.20 0.54 20.39
N ASN A 81 -3.48 0.78 20.69
CA ASN A 81 -4.47 -0.28 20.91
C ASN A 81 -4.61 -1.18 19.68
N ARG A 82 -4.49 -0.58 18.49
CA ARG A 82 -4.46 -1.27 17.19
C ARG A 82 -3.07 -1.80 16.79
N LYS A 83 -2.15 -1.90 17.76
CA LYS A 83 -0.79 -2.46 17.66
C LYS A 83 0.22 -1.65 16.84
N PHE A 84 -0.10 -0.42 16.44
CA PHE A 84 0.87 0.43 15.76
C PHE A 84 2.01 0.90 16.68
N GLN A 85 3.18 1.14 16.11
CA GLN A 85 4.32 1.69 16.84
C GLN A 85 4.30 3.23 16.83
N VAL A 86 3.59 3.86 17.76
CA VAL A 86 3.65 5.32 17.92
C VAL A 86 4.98 5.72 18.56
N LYS A 87 5.82 6.45 17.81
CA LYS A 87 7.15 6.91 18.23
C LYS A 87 7.11 8.31 18.84
N LYS A 88 6.29 9.20 18.29
CA LYS A 88 6.19 10.59 18.75
C LYS A 88 4.75 11.06 18.76
N VAL A 89 4.42 11.87 19.75
CA VAL A 89 3.19 12.65 19.82
C VAL A 89 3.57 14.11 19.96
N GLY A 90 2.94 15.01 19.22
CA GLY A 90 3.24 16.43 19.27
C GLY A 90 2.13 17.31 18.71
N ASN A 91 2.41 18.60 18.58
CA ASN A 91 1.51 19.58 18.00
C ASN A 91 2.18 20.24 16.78
N GLU A 92 1.37 20.61 15.81
CA GLU A 92 1.76 21.48 14.71
C GLU A 92 1.64 22.95 15.10
N LYS A 93 2.41 23.80 14.42
CA LYS A 93 2.33 25.26 14.62
C LYS A 93 1.13 25.89 13.91
N LYS A 94 0.65 25.24 12.85
CA LYS A 94 -0.43 25.73 11.99
C LYS A 94 -1.57 24.73 12.06
N ALA A 95 -2.79 25.24 12.27
CA ALA A 95 -3.99 24.44 12.17
C ALA A 95 -4.22 23.95 10.73
N PHE A 96 -4.91 22.82 10.60
CA PHE A 96 -5.27 22.20 9.34
C PHE A 96 -6.75 21.85 9.36
N ASP A 97 -7.51 22.33 8.37
CA ASP A 97 -8.97 22.18 8.38
C ASP A 97 -9.47 20.84 7.81
N GLY A 98 -8.62 20.09 7.10
CA GLY A 98 -8.97 18.78 6.56
C GLY A 98 -9.10 17.70 7.63
N VAL A 99 -9.34 16.46 7.21
CA VAL A 99 -9.47 15.30 8.12
C VAL A 99 -8.12 14.92 8.69
N ALA A 100 -7.17 14.58 7.83
CA ALA A 100 -5.80 14.31 8.22
C ALA A 100 -4.85 14.56 7.06
N MET A 101 -3.58 14.78 7.36
CA MET A 101 -2.49 14.80 6.38
C MET A 101 -1.45 13.76 6.77
N LEU A 102 -1.19 12.84 5.85
CA LEU A 102 -0.17 11.80 5.97
C LEU A 102 1.10 12.29 5.29
N ARG A 103 2.15 12.56 6.08
CA ARG A 103 3.47 12.91 5.55
C ARG A 103 4.38 11.70 5.63
N TYR A 104 4.95 11.31 4.51
CA TYR A 104 5.76 10.08 4.42
C TYR A 104 6.85 10.21 3.37
N GLY A 105 7.90 9.42 3.56
CA GLY A 105 8.99 9.30 2.61
C GLY A 105 8.89 8.05 1.75
N PRO A 106 9.89 7.84 0.87
CA PRO A 106 10.00 6.67 -0.01
C PRO A 106 9.81 5.32 0.69
N LYS A 107 10.34 5.14 1.89
CA LYS A 107 10.20 3.88 2.66
C LYS A 107 8.84 3.73 3.34
N GLY A 108 8.06 4.80 3.41
CA GLY A 108 6.78 4.88 4.11
C GLY A 108 5.55 4.76 3.19
N VAL A 109 5.71 4.61 1.87
CA VAL A 109 4.58 4.66 0.92
C VAL A 109 3.53 3.58 1.22
N GLY A 110 3.94 2.32 1.35
CA GLY A 110 3.01 1.24 1.71
C GLY A 110 2.35 1.44 3.09
N SER A 111 3.10 1.93 4.08
CA SER A 111 2.56 2.25 5.41
C SER A 111 1.56 3.41 5.38
N ALA A 112 1.81 4.43 4.56
CA ALA A 112 0.88 5.53 4.38
C ALA A 112 -0.39 5.10 3.64
N HIS A 113 -0.29 4.18 2.69
CA HIS A 113 -1.45 3.58 2.03
C HIS A 113 -2.33 2.79 3.00
N LEU A 114 -1.73 2.04 3.93
CA LEU A 114 -2.49 1.40 5.02
C LEU A 114 -3.19 2.44 5.89
N LEU A 115 -2.47 3.48 6.32
CA LEU A 115 -3.04 4.52 7.20
C LEU A 115 -4.17 5.31 6.55
N ARG A 116 -4.11 5.52 5.24
CA ARG A 116 -5.17 6.17 4.45
C ARG A 116 -6.52 5.47 4.62
N ALA A 117 -6.55 4.14 4.77
CA ALA A 117 -7.78 3.40 5.03
C ALA A 117 -8.38 3.67 6.41
N TYR A 118 -7.57 4.02 7.42
CA TYR A 118 -8.05 4.42 8.75
C TYR A 118 -8.76 5.78 8.76
N PHE A 119 -8.58 6.57 7.70
CA PHE A 119 -9.25 7.84 7.47
C PHE A 119 -10.24 7.75 6.31
N LEU A 120 -10.70 6.55 5.93
CA LEU A 120 -11.68 6.33 4.85
C LEU A 120 -11.29 7.02 3.52
N ASN A 121 -9.99 7.07 3.21
CA ASN A 121 -9.47 7.74 2.02
C ASN A 121 -9.67 9.28 2.00
N GLU A 122 -9.98 9.91 3.14
CA GLU A 122 -10.15 11.37 3.25
C GLU A 122 -8.87 12.10 3.68
N ALA A 123 -7.78 11.35 3.95
CA ALA A 123 -6.51 11.94 4.33
C ALA A 123 -5.72 12.46 3.11
N GLU A 124 -5.24 13.70 3.22
CA GLU A 124 -4.29 14.28 2.25
C GLU A 124 -2.96 13.54 2.32
N ARG A 125 -2.34 13.34 1.14
CA ARG A 125 -1.05 12.66 1.02
C ARG A 125 0.03 13.68 0.70
N LYS A 126 1.08 13.72 1.53
CA LYS A 126 2.25 14.57 1.32
C LYS A 126 3.52 13.73 1.28
N PHE A 127 3.97 13.44 0.07
CA PHE A 127 5.20 12.73 -0.18
C PHE A 127 6.41 13.66 -0.06
N ASP A 128 7.43 13.25 0.69
CA ASP A 128 8.72 13.93 0.79
C ASP A 128 9.85 12.99 0.31
N PRO A 129 10.42 13.20 -0.88
CA PRO A 129 11.46 12.32 -1.43
C PRO A 129 12.74 12.33 -0.59
N ASN A 130 13.01 13.42 0.15
CA ASN A 130 14.24 13.58 0.93
C ASN A 130 14.19 12.84 2.28
N ARG A 131 13.01 12.37 2.68
CA ARG A 131 12.81 11.68 3.97
C ARG A 131 13.36 10.25 3.91
N LYS A 132 14.32 9.95 4.79
CA LYS A 132 15.07 8.68 4.81
C LYS A 132 14.50 7.61 5.75
N ASP A 133 13.63 8.02 6.67
CA ASP A 133 12.97 7.12 7.61
C ASP A 133 11.75 6.41 7.00
N ASP A 134 11.29 5.36 7.68
CA ASP A 134 10.14 4.55 7.34
C ASP A 134 8.87 4.94 8.13
N SER A 135 8.90 6.08 8.83
CA SER A 135 7.80 6.54 9.66
C SER A 135 6.81 7.38 8.86
N VAL A 136 5.55 7.32 9.26
CA VAL A 136 4.48 8.16 8.71
C VAL A 136 4.05 9.16 9.78
N ASP A 137 4.07 10.44 9.45
CA ASP A 137 3.48 11.46 10.30
C ASP A 137 1.99 11.57 9.98
N VAL A 138 1.16 11.34 10.99
CA VAL A 138 -0.28 11.55 10.96
C VAL A 138 -0.56 12.91 11.57
N VAL A 139 -0.87 13.89 10.73
CA VAL A 139 -1.27 15.23 11.16
C VAL A 139 -2.80 15.27 11.19
N LEU A 140 -3.38 15.41 12.38
CA LEU A 140 -4.84 15.45 12.56
C LEU A 140 -5.34 16.87 12.35
N GLY A 141 -6.36 17.03 11.50
CA GLY A 141 -7.00 18.33 11.27
C GLY A 141 -8.36 18.46 11.95
N ASN A 142 -8.94 19.67 11.86
CA ASN A 142 -10.21 20.01 12.49
C ASN A 142 -11.37 19.16 11.96
N GLY A 143 -11.30 18.69 10.71
CA GLY A 143 -12.28 17.77 10.13
C GLY A 143 -12.21 16.34 10.68
N PHE A 144 -11.17 15.99 11.45
CA PHE A 144 -11.06 14.66 12.04
C PHE A 144 -12.16 14.41 13.07
N GLN A 145 -12.83 13.26 12.95
CA GLN A 145 -13.84 12.82 13.92
C GLN A 145 -13.36 11.61 14.70
N GLN A 146 -13.05 10.53 13.99
CA GLN A 146 -12.59 9.27 14.58
C GLN A 146 -11.85 8.42 13.55
N LEU A 147 -11.08 7.45 14.03
CA LEU A 147 -10.51 6.42 13.16
C LEU A 147 -11.58 5.42 12.74
N ALA A 148 -11.52 4.99 11.49
CA ALA A 148 -12.38 3.94 10.96
C ALA A 148 -12.28 2.65 11.80
N THR A 149 -13.38 1.91 11.89
CA THR A 149 -13.45 0.57 12.49
C THR A 149 -12.68 -0.44 11.64
N THR A 150 -12.35 -1.61 12.20
CA THR A 150 -11.64 -2.66 11.45
C THR A 150 -12.40 -3.08 10.18
N THR A 151 -13.73 -3.16 10.23
CA THR A 151 -14.57 -3.50 9.08
C THR A 151 -14.45 -2.43 7.99
N GLU A 152 -14.57 -1.15 8.36
CA GLU A 152 -14.44 -0.04 7.42
C GLU A 152 -13.03 0.07 6.84
N VAL A 153 -11.98 -0.17 7.65
CA VAL A 153 -10.59 -0.22 7.17
C VAL A 153 -10.42 -1.32 6.13
N ASN A 154 -10.94 -2.53 6.39
CA ASN A 154 -10.82 -3.64 5.44
C ASN A 154 -11.57 -3.36 4.13
N GLN A 155 -12.77 -2.77 4.22
CA GLN A 155 -13.53 -2.35 3.06
C GLN A 155 -12.78 -1.26 2.28
N SER A 156 -12.31 -0.22 2.97
CA SER A 156 -11.53 0.86 2.36
C SER A 156 -10.27 0.33 1.70
N LEU A 157 -9.52 -0.60 2.30
CA LEU A 157 -8.37 -1.23 1.66
C LEU A 157 -8.74 -2.00 0.39
N GLY A 158 -9.90 -2.67 0.38
CA GLY A 158 -10.44 -3.32 -0.81
C GLY A 158 -10.72 -2.32 -1.93
N ASP A 159 -11.36 -1.20 -1.60
CA ASP A 159 -11.70 -0.14 -2.56
C ASP A 159 -10.46 0.63 -3.06
N LEU A 160 -9.48 0.82 -2.19
CA LEU A 160 -8.22 1.50 -2.48
C LEU A 160 -7.29 0.69 -3.40
N GLY A 161 -7.42 -0.64 -3.39
CA GLY A 161 -6.54 -1.53 -4.13
C GLY A 161 -5.08 -1.48 -3.68
N ALA A 162 -4.18 -1.84 -4.59
CA ALA A 162 -2.75 -1.87 -4.33
C ALA A 162 -2.17 -0.45 -4.16
N PRO A 163 -1.14 -0.26 -3.31
CA PRO A 163 -0.44 1.01 -3.20
C PRO A 163 0.23 1.40 -4.51
N GLU A 164 0.04 2.66 -4.90
CA GLU A 164 0.64 3.24 -6.11
C GLU A 164 1.90 4.03 -5.78
N ALA A 165 2.89 3.98 -6.69
CA ALA A 165 4.08 4.79 -6.58
C ALA A 165 3.76 6.27 -6.82
N PRO A 166 4.26 7.20 -5.98
CA PRO A 166 4.22 8.63 -6.28
C PRO A 166 4.86 8.99 -7.64
N PRO A 167 4.53 10.15 -8.22
CA PRO A 167 5.18 10.61 -9.46
C PRO A 167 6.70 10.62 -9.33
N GLU A 168 7.40 10.30 -10.42
CA GLU A 168 8.87 10.28 -10.50
C GLU A 168 9.54 9.28 -9.52
N THR A 169 8.80 8.26 -9.11
CA THR A 169 9.32 7.17 -8.27
C THR A 169 9.02 5.80 -8.86
N CYS A 170 9.86 4.83 -8.50
CA CYS A 170 9.71 3.44 -8.93
C CYS A 170 9.51 2.51 -7.74
N PRO A 171 8.68 1.46 -7.87
CA PRO A 171 8.62 0.40 -6.88
C PRO A 171 10.01 -0.20 -6.64
N MET A 172 10.42 -0.30 -5.37
CA MET A 172 11.61 -1.07 -5.02
C MET A 172 11.38 -2.56 -5.35
N PRO A 173 12.41 -3.29 -5.79
CA PRO A 173 12.31 -4.73 -5.94
C PRO A 173 11.89 -5.34 -4.60
N VAL A 174 10.91 -6.23 -4.63
CA VAL A 174 10.54 -7.03 -3.46
C VAL A 174 11.56 -8.17 -3.38
N ASP A 175 12.44 -8.13 -2.40
CA ASP A 175 13.30 -9.28 -2.10
C ASP A 175 12.40 -10.48 -1.76
N LYS A 176 12.53 -11.56 -2.54
CA LYS A 176 11.77 -12.82 -2.37
C LYS A 176 12.21 -13.60 -1.13
#